data_AF-Q1J2T6-F1
#
_entry.id   AF-Q1J2T6-F1
#
_cell.length_a   1.000
_cell.length_b   1.000
_cell.length_c   1.000
_cell.angle_alpha   90.00
_cell.angle_beta   90.00
_cell.angle_gamma   90.00
#
_symmetry.space_group_name_H-M   'P 1'
#
loop_
_entity.id
_entity.type
_entity.pdbx_description
1 polymer ?
#
loop_
_entity_poly.entity_id
_entity_poly.type
_entity_poly.pdbx_seq_one_letter_code
_entity_poly.pdbx_strand_id
1 'polypeptide(L)'
;MYDRAQAVPRKAVTPAQLAALEKAQEVRKQNEQRRREEEAAEVEREEAQWQAWLDEQAEEGRRVLREIVLRGTWLSLDTETTDKDENAEIIEVALVSPIGEVLFESLVRPLGPVSE
;
A
#
# COMPACT_ATOMS: atom_id res chain seq x y z
N MET A 1 39.19 -10.51 34.58
CA MET A 1 38.44 -9.42 35.26
C MET A 1 39.40 -8.25 35.44
N TYR A 2 39.05 -7.05 34.98
CA TYR A 2 39.88 -5.86 35.21
C TYR A 2 39.61 -5.28 36.61
N ASP A 3 40.65 -4.80 37.29
CA ASP A 3 40.60 -4.22 38.64
C ASP A 3 39.93 -2.83 38.61
N ARG A 4 38.91 -2.62 39.45
CA ARG A 4 38.20 -1.34 39.59
C ARG A 4 39.13 -0.19 39.99
N ALA A 5 40.24 -0.47 40.66
CA ALA A 5 41.23 0.54 41.05
C ALA A 5 42.06 1.09 39.88
N GLN A 6 42.02 0.45 38.70
CA GLN A 6 42.75 0.88 37.49
C GLN A 6 41.88 1.70 36.52
N ALA A 7 40.66 2.08 36.93
CA ALA A 7 39.76 2.87 36.09
C ALA A 7 40.27 4.32 35.96
N VAL A 8 40.64 4.72 34.74
CA VAL A 8 41.02 6.10 34.42
C VAL A 8 39.76 6.99 34.48
N PRO A 9 39.81 8.16 35.16
CA PRO A 9 38.66 9.06 35.24
C PRO A 9 38.26 9.54 33.83
N ARG A 10 36.96 9.47 33.54
CA ARG A 10 36.42 9.98 32.27
C ARG A 10 36.66 11.49 32.20
N LYS A 11 37.24 11.95 31.08
CA LYS A 11 37.37 13.39 30.80
C LYS A 11 35.97 14.03 30.74
N ALA A 12 35.83 15.17 31.38
CA ALA A 12 34.62 15.98 31.28
C ALA A 12 34.43 16.48 29.84
N VAL A 13 33.19 16.50 29.38
CA VAL A 13 32.84 17.01 28.05
C VAL A 13 33.10 18.51 28.00
N THR A 14 33.73 18.99 26.93
CA THR A 14 34.00 20.43 26.76
C THR A 14 32.76 21.18 26.24
N PRO A 15 32.65 22.50 26.48
CA PRO A 15 31.55 23.30 25.91
C PRO A 15 31.44 23.19 24.37
N ALA A 16 32.58 23.11 23.68
CA ALA A 16 32.60 22.92 22.22
C ALA A 16 32.04 21.56 21.79
N GLN A 17 32.28 20.51 22.58
CA GLN A 17 31.73 19.17 22.33
C GLN A 17 30.22 19.11 22.60
N LEU A 18 29.72 19.82 23.63
CA LEU A 18 28.29 19.96 23.89
C LEU A 18 27.57 20.70 22.75
N ALA A 19 28.10 21.85 22.32
CA ALA A 19 27.54 22.61 21.21
C ALA A 19 27.53 21.82 19.89
N ALA A 20 28.58 21.04 19.63
CA ALA A 20 28.63 20.15 18.47
C ALA A 20 27.59 19.03 18.55
N LEU A 21 27.35 18.49 19.75
CA LEU A 21 26.33 17.46 19.98
C LEU A 21 24.91 18.01 19.77
N GLU A 22 24.61 19.20 20.29
CA GLU A 22 23.32 19.88 20.09
C GLU A 22 23.05 20.12 18.59
N LYS A 23 24.03 20.68 17.87
CA LYS A 23 23.93 20.88 16.42
C LYS A 23 23.72 19.56 15.67
N ALA A 24 24.41 18.49 16.05
CA ALA A 24 24.23 17.18 15.45
C ALA A 24 22.82 16.61 15.71
N GLN A 25 22.25 16.86 16.89
CA GLN A 25 20.87 16.45 17.22
C GLN A 25 19.84 17.22 16.40
N GLU A 26 20.02 18.53 16.22
CA GLU A 26 19.14 19.35 15.38
C GLU A 26 19.15 18.89 13.91
N VAL A 27 20.34 18.68 13.34
CA VAL A 27 20.48 18.18 11.96
C VAL A 27 19.83 16.80 11.81
N ARG A 28 19.97 15.91 12.81
CA ARG A 28 19.31 14.60 12.79
C ARG A 28 17.79 14.73 12.76
N LYS A 29 17.22 15.58 13.61
CA LYS A 29 15.77 15.83 13.64
C LYS A 29 15.27 16.38 12.30
N GLN A 30 15.99 17.35 11.73
CA GLN A 30 15.64 17.92 10.42
C GLN A 30 15.71 16.88 9.30
N ASN A 31 16.76 16.06 9.27
CA ASN A 31 16.89 15.00 8.28
C ASN A 31 15.82 13.92 8.43
N GLU A 32 15.47 13.54 9.66
CA GLU A 32 14.40 12.58 9.92
C GLU A 32 13.04 13.11 9.50
N GLN A 33 12.75 14.39 9.78
CA GLN A 33 11.52 15.02 9.34
C GLN A 33 11.45 15.11 7.81
N ARG A 34 12.51 15.58 7.14
CA ARG A 34 12.55 15.63 5.68
C ARG A 34 12.33 14.25 5.07
N ARG A 35 12.97 13.20 5.63
CA ARG A 35 12.78 11.83 5.14
C ARG A 35 11.33 11.36 5.25
N ARG A 36 10.65 11.66 6.37
CA ARG A 36 9.23 11.33 6.54
C ARG A 36 8.34 12.06 5.53
N GLU A 37 8.63 13.33 5.28
CA GLU A 37 7.89 14.13 4.29
C GLU A 37 8.11 13.60 2.87
N GLU A 38 9.34 13.21 2.52
CA GLU A 38 9.68 12.57 1.24
C GLU A 38 8.99 11.21 1.08
N GLU A 39 9.04 10.35 2.09
CA GLU A 39 8.38 9.03 2.12
C GLU A 39 6.85 9.19 1.98
N ALA A 40 6.22 10.11 2.71
CA ALA A 40 4.78 10.37 2.61
C ALA A 40 4.39 10.90 1.22
N ALA A 41 5.18 11.80 0.65
CA ALA A 41 4.94 12.33 -0.70
C ALA A 41 5.17 11.28 -1.80
N GLU A 42 5.99 10.27 -1.57
CA GLU A 42 6.13 9.12 -2.47
C GLU A 42 4.89 8.24 -2.43
N VAL A 43 4.42 7.87 -1.23
CA VAL A 43 3.18 7.09 -1.06
C VAL A 43 1.99 7.80 -1.71
N GLU A 44 1.81 9.09 -1.46
CA GLU A 44 0.71 9.88 -2.06
C GLU A 44 0.77 9.88 -3.60
N ARG A 45 1.98 9.94 -4.18
CA ARG A 45 2.17 9.88 -5.64
C ARG A 45 1.85 8.50 -6.19
N GLU A 46 2.28 7.44 -5.52
CA GLU A 46 1.96 6.06 -5.93
C GLU A 46 0.46 5.80 -5.86
N GLU A 47 -0.21 6.21 -4.79
CA GLU A 47 -1.66 6.11 -4.64
C GLU A 47 -2.40 6.89 -5.73
N ALA A 48 -1.97 8.12 -6.04
CA ALA A 48 -2.57 8.92 -7.10
C ALA A 48 -2.38 8.29 -8.49
N GLN A 49 -1.21 7.72 -8.78
CA GLN A 49 -0.95 7.00 -10.03
C GLN A 49 -1.82 5.74 -10.15
N TRP A 50 -1.92 4.97 -9.06
CA TRP A 50 -2.77 3.80 -9.01
C TRP A 50 -4.24 4.16 -9.24
N GLN A 51 -4.73 5.21 -8.59
CA GLN A 51 -6.10 5.67 -8.75
C GLN A 51 -6.37 6.15 -10.19
N ALA A 52 -5.46 6.91 -10.79
CA ALA A 52 -5.60 7.35 -12.18
C ALA A 52 -5.65 6.16 -13.15
N TRP A 53 -4.83 5.13 -12.92
CA TRP A 53 -4.87 3.90 -13.70
C TRP A 53 -6.20 3.16 -13.54
N LEU A 54 -6.72 3.05 -12.30
CA LEU A 54 -8.04 2.45 -12.04
C LEU A 54 -9.16 3.20 -12.77
N ASP A 55 -9.12 4.53 -12.77
CA ASP A 55 -10.12 5.35 -13.45
C ASP A 55 -10.09 5.12 -14.98
N GLU A 56 -8.90 5.05 -15.57
CA GLU A 56 -8.71 4.71 -16.99
C GLU A 56 -9.25 3.32 -17.33
N GLN A 57 -8.92 2.30 -16.52
CA GLN A 57 -9.44 0.94 -16.70
C GLN A 57 -10.96 0.90 -16.57
N ALA A 58 -11.53 1.66 -15.64
CA ALA A 58 -12.97 1.73 -15.44
C ALA A 58 -13.68 2.40 -16.63
N GLU A 59 -13.09 3.45 -17.22
CA GLU A 59 -13.61 4.06 -18.45
C GLU A 59 -13.59 3.10 -19.63
N GLU A 60 -12.46 2.42 -19.84
CA GLU A 60 -12.30 1.44 -20.91
C GLU A 60 -13.26 0.25 -20.73
N GLY A 61 -13.36 -0.28 -19.51
CA GLY A 61 -14.31 -1.34 -19.17
C GLY A 61 -15.76 -0.91 -19.44
N ARG A 62 -16.16 0.31 -19.04
CA ARG A 62 -17.49 0.86 -19.36
C ARG A 62 -17.72 0.97 -20.86
N ARG A 63 -16.71 1.37 -21.64
CA ARG A 63 -16.80 1.47 -23.10
C ARG A 63 -17.08 0.09 -23.71
N VAL A 64 -16.34 -0.94 -23.32
CA VAL A 64 -16.51 -2.32 -23.80
C VAL A 64 -17.87 -2.89 -23.40
N LEU A 65 -18.26 -2.73 -22.12
CA LEU A 65 -19.56 -3.23 -21.63
C LEU A 65 -20.74 -2.56 -22.36
N ARG A 66 -20.65 -1.26 -22.65
CA ARG A 66 -21.68 -0.58 -23.45
C ARG A 66 -21.80 -1.18 -24.84
N GLU A 67 -20.69 -1.53 -25.49
CA GLU A 67 -20.72 -2.16 -26.80
C GLU A 67 -21.42 -3.53 -26.77
N ILE A 68 -21.15 -4.34 -25.74
CA ILE A 68 -21.81 -5.64 -25.53
C ILE A 68 -23.33 -5.46 -25.42
N VAL A 69 -23.78 -4.51 -24.59
CA VAL A 69 -25.21 -4.20 -24.41
C VAL A 69 -25.83 -3.69 -25.70
N LEU A 70 -25.16 -2.79 -26.43
CA LEU A 70 -25.67 -2.24 -27.70
C LEU A 70 -25.83 -3.31 -28.79
N ARG A 71 -25.02 -4.37 -28.74
CA ARG A 71 -25.14 -5.54 -29.63
C ARG A 71 -26.25 -6.52 -29.20
N GLY A 72 -27.01 -6.20 -28.15
CA GLY A 72 -28.08 -7.06 -27.62
C GLY A 72 -27.54 -8.31 -26.92
N THR A 73 -26.27 -8.31 -26.50
CA THR A 73 -25.62 -9.40 -25.77
C THR A 73 -25.53 -9.02 -24.28
N TRP A 74 -25.36 -10.01 -23.40
CA TRP A 74 -25.11 -9.82 -21.98
C TRP A 74 -24.06 -10.82 -21.49
N LEU A 75 -23.49 -10.53 -20.32
CA LEU A 75 -22.57 -11.40 -19.60
C LEU A 75 -23.07 -11.50 -18.16
N SER A 76 -22.93 -12.66 -17.52
CA SER A 76 -23.10 -12.79 -16.08
C SER A 76 -21.75 -12.54 -15.41
N LEU A 77 -21.74 -11.69 -14.39
CA LEU A 77 -20.61 -11.52 -13.48
C LEU A 77 -20.98 -12.22 -12.18
N ASP A 78 -20.11 -13.11 -11.74
CA ASP A 78 -20.23 -13.78 -10.45
C ASP A 78 -18.97 -13.54 -9.64
N THR A 79 -19.13 -13.39 -8.32
CA THR A 79 -18.02 -13.09 -7.40
C THR A 79 -18.20 -13.87 -6.11
N GLU A 80 -17.14 -14.55 -5.69
CA GLU A 80 -17.07 -15.15 -4.36
C GLU A 80 -16.31 -14.21 -3.43
N THR A 81 -16.77 -14.14 -2.18
CA THR A 81 -16.25 -13.22 -1.17
C THR A 81 -15.79 -13.95 0.09
N THR A 82 -14.92 -13.31 0.88
CA THR A 82 -14.46 -13.86 2.16
C THR A 82 -15.57 -14.03 3.19
N ASP A 83 -16.56 -13.14 3.20
CA ASP A 83 -17.74 -13.17 4.07
C ASP A 83 -18.92 -12.40 3.41
N LYS A 84 -19.93 -11.99 4.18
CA LYS A 84 -21.14 -11.28 3.74
C LYS A 84 -21.31 -9.90 4.37
N ASP A 85 -20.30 -9.42 5.08
CA ASP A 85 -20.33 -8.10 5.72
C ASP A 85 -19.76 -7.00 4.80
N GLU A 86 -19.74 -5.76 5.29
CA GLU A 86 -19.24 -4.60 4.55
C GLU A 86 -17.71 -4.61 4.34
N ASN A 87 -16.99 -5.49 5.05
CA ASN A 87 -15.55 -5.66 4.95
C ASN A 87 -15.17 -6.90 4.13
N ALA A 88 -16.16 -7.62 3.58
CA ALA A 88 -15.92 -8.80 2.77
C ALA A 88 -15.14 -8.42 1.49
N GLU A 89 -14.09 -9.18 1.21
CA GLU A 89 -13.23 -8.98 0.05
C GLU A 89 -13.53 -10.04 -1.02
N ILE A 90 -13.46 -9.65 -2.29
CA ILE A 90 -13.61 -10.58 -3.41
C ILE A 90 -12.39 -11.50 -3.46
N ILE A 91 -12.64 -12.81 -3.48
CA ILE A 91 -11.61 -13.86 -3.61
C ILE A 91 -11.65 -14.57 -4.96
N GLU A 92 -12.73 -14.40 -5.72
CA GLU A 92 -12.89 -14.95 -7.07
C GLU A 92 -13.75 -14.05 -7.93
N VAL A 93 -13.42 -13.96 -9.21
CA VAL A 93 -14.25 -13.29 -10.23
C VAL A 93 -14.43 -14.22 -11.42
N ALA A 94 -15.68 -14.43 -11.83
CA ALA A 94 -16.03 -15.21 -13.01
C ALA A 94 -16.95 -14.41 -13.96
N LEU A 95 -16.70 -14.54 -15.27
CA LEU A 95 -17.58 -14.04 -16.32
C LEU A 95 -18.12 -15.22 -17.13
N VAL A 96 -19.45 -15.25 -17.27
CA VAL A 96 -20.16 -16.34 -17.94
C VAL A 96 -20.96 -15.79 -19.12
N SER A 97 -20.94 -16.50 -20.24
CA SER A 97 -21.71 -16.19 -21.43
C SER A 97 -23.21 -16.50 -21.24
N PRO A 98 -24.10 -16.01 -22.13
CA PRO A 98 -25.53 -16.29 -22.05
C PRO A 98 -25.93 -17.78 -22.10
N ILE A 99 -25.04 -18.63 -22.63
CA ILE A 99 -25.26 -20.07 -22.76
C ILE A 99 -24.58 -20.89 -21.64
N GLY A 100 -23.98 -20.21 -20.65
CA GLY A 100 -23.36 -20.84 -19.49
C GLY A 100 -21.88 -21.18 -19.66
N GLU A 101 -21.21 -20.72 -20.72
CA GLU A 101 -19.76 -20.94 -20.88
C GLU A 101 -18.98 -19.95 -20.02
N VAL A 102 -17.99 -20.45 -19.26
CA VAL A 102 -17.06 -19.59 -18.51
C VAL A 102 -16.07 -18.96 -19.49
N LEU A 103 -16.13 -17.63 -19.61
CA LEU A 103 -15.27 -16.84 -20.49
C LEU A 103 -14.00 -16.36 -19.78
N PHE A 104 -14.10 -16.16 -18.47
CA PHE A 104 -13.02 -15.74 -17.60
C PHE A 104 -13.28 -16.23 -16.18
N GLU A 105 -12.22 -16.65 -15.51
CA GLU A 105 -12.22 -17.05 -14.11
C GLU A 105 -10.84 -16.74 -13.54
N SER A 106 -10.79 -16.09 -12.38
CA SER A 106 -9.54 -15.82 -11.68
C SER A 106 -9.77 -15.73 -10.18
N LEU A 107 -8.83 -16.31 -9.45
CA LEU A 107 -8.70 -16.07 -8.01
C LEU A 107 -8.10 -14.68 -7.77
N VAL A 108 -8.60 -14.02 -6.73
CA VAL A 108 -8.16 -12.73 -6.24
C VAL A 108 -7.61 -12.92 -4.83
N ARG A 109 -6.43 -12.36 -4.57
CA ARG A 109 -5.84 -12.41 -3.24
C ARG A 109 -6.44 -11.28 -2.40
N PRO A 110 -7.13 -11.58 -1.28
CA PRO A 110 -7.60 -10.54 -0.37
C PRO A 110 -6.41 -9.87 0.34
N LEU A 111 -6.59 -8.62 0.72
CA LEU A 111 -5.61 -7.85 1.49
C LEU A 111 -5.64 -8.26 2.98
N GLY A 112 -6.84 -8.57 3.48
CA GLY A 112 -7.09 -9.08 4.82
C GLY A 112 -7.01 -10.60 4.94
N PRO A 113 -6.94 -11.12 6.17
CA PRO A 113 -7.05 -12.56 6.42
C PRO A 113 -8.47 -13.04 6.15
N VAL A 114 -8.60 -14.26 5.63
CA VAL A 114 -9.89 -14.94 5.47
C VAL A 114 -10.22 -15.68 6.77
N SER A 115 -11.40 -15.42 7.33
CA SER A 115 -11.94 -16.18 8.47
C SER A 115 -12.33 -17.60 8.07
N GLU A 116 -12.21 -18.56 9.00
CA GLU A 116 -12.73 -19.93 8.83
C GLU A 116 -14.26 -20.01 8.97
#